data_AF-A0A6L3X316-F1
#
_entry.id   AF-A0A6L3X316-F1
#
_cell.length_a   1.000
_cell.length_b   1.000
_cell.length_c   1.000
_cell.angle_alpha   90.00
_cell.angle_beta   90.00
_cell.angle_gamma   90.00
#
_symmetry.space_group_name_H-M   'P 1'
#
loop_
_entity.id
_entity.type
_entity.pdbx_description
1 polymer ?
#
loop_
_entity_poly.entity_id
_entity_poly.type
_entity_poly.pdbx_seq_one_letter_code
_entity_poly.pdbx_strand_id
1 'polypeptide(L)'
;ILHGVQVGQVLERKLSEKGVSFSAAIDPQYGNLVHGDSKFVVNSRVDVKVGLDGVEFLGASASEWVNGGIRILPGSKGALRESYPLFANLDKAIENSLGDLPTTTLTLSAETLPDVQAGSVVLYRK
;
A
#
# COMPACT_ATOMS: atom_id res chain seq x y z
N ILE A 1 -4.92 5.29 -9.69
CA ILE A 1 -5.93 4.30 -10.18
C ILE A 1 -6.89 3.95 -9.04
N LEU A 2 -8.19 3.94 -9.32
CA LEU A 2 -9.24 3.48 -8.41
C LEU A 2 -10.09 2.44 -9.16
N HIS A 3 -10.18 1.21 -8.63
CA HIS A 3 -10.90 0.09 -9.27
C HIS A 3 -10.56 -0.13 -10.77
N GLY A 4 -9.32 0.13 -11.19
CA GLY A 4 -8.89 -0.01 -12.59
C GLY A 4 -9.06 1.24 -13.45
N VAL A 5 -9.66 2.32 -12.91
CA VAL A 5 -9.85 3.59 -13.63
C VAL A 5 -8.78 4.61 -13.22
N GLN A 6 -8.21 5.33 -14.19
CA GLN A 6 -7.35 6.49 -13.91
C GLN A 6 -8.22 7.66 -13.43
N VAL A 7 -7.87 8.23 -12.27
CA VAL A 7 -8.66 9.26 -11.58
C VAL A 7 -7.87 10.55 -11.31
N GLY A 8 -6.69 10.66 -11.89
CA GLY A 8 -5.74 11.73 -11.64
C GLY A 8 -4.33 11.36 -12.07
N GLN A 9 -3.37 12.19 -11.67
CA GLN A 9 -1.96 12.06 -12.05
C GLN A 9 -1.00 12.61 -10.99
N VAL A 10 0.20 12.04 -10.91
CA VAL A 10 1.30 12.62 -10.13
C VAL A 10 1.89 13.78 -10.93
N LEU A 11 2.00 14.94 -10.30
CA LEU A 11 2.52 16.16 -10.90
C LEU A 11 4.01 16.33 -10.64
N GLU A 12 4.45 16.05 -9.41
CA GLU A 12 5.79 16.36 -8.98
C GLU A 12 6.31 15.31 -7.98
N ARG A 13 7.62 15.07 -8.02
CA ARG A 13 8.36 14.27 -7.04
C ARG A 13 9.51 15.11 -6.49
N LYS A 14 9.54 15.34 -5.17
CA LYS A 14 10.62 16.05 -4.49
C LYS A 14 11.38 15.11 -3.58
N LEU A 15 12.72 15.17 -3.65
CA LEU A 15 13.61 14.50 -2.71
C LEU A 15 14.09 15.53 -1.66
N SER A 16 14.09 15.13 -0.40
CA SER A 16 14.58 15.91 0.73
C SER A 16 15.33 15.01 1.71
N GLU A 17 15.98 15.59 2.71
CA GLU A 17 16.63 14.84 3.80
C GLU A 17 15.67 13.95 4.59
N LYS A 18 14.36 14.29 4.59
CA LYS A 18 13.32 13.53 5.30
C LYS A 18 12.70 12.42 4.46
N GLY A 19 13.11 12.28 3.20
CA GLY A 19 12.56 11.32 2.25
C GLY A 19 11.96 11.97 0.99
N VAL A 20 11.10 11.21 0.32
CA VAL A 20 10.49 11.58 -0.97
C VAL A 20 9.03 12.00 -0.76
N SER A 21 8.64 13.15 -1.31
CA SER A 21 7.24 13.59 -1.38
C SER A 21 6.74 13.63 -2.81
N PHE A 22 5.45 13.38 -2.97
CA PHE A 22 4.76 13.40 -4.26
C PHE A 22 3.60 14.39 -4.18
N SER A 23 3.47 15.25 -5.18
CA SER A 23 2.27 16.05 -5.39
C SER A 23 1.44 15.39 -6.47
N ALA A 24 0.16 15.16 -6.21
CA ALA A 24 -0.77 14.55 -7.16
C ALA A 24 -2.02 15.41 -7.29
N ALA A 25 -2.55 15.46 -8.52
CA ALA A 25 -3.86 16.02 -8.80
C ALA A 25 -4.87 14.89 -8.97
N ILE A 26 -6.06 15.07 -8.41
CA ILE A 26 -7.20 14.18 -8.55
C ILE A 26 -8.26 14.95 -9.32
N ASP A 27 -8.85 14.34 -10.34
CA ASP A 27 -9.82 15.05 -11.17
C ASP A 27 -11.03 15.44 -10.32
N PRO A 28 -11.63 16.64 -10.52
CA PRO A 28 -12.70 17.14 -9.67
C PRO A 28 -13.90 16.18 -9.53
N GLN A 29 -14.22 15.44 -10.59
CA GLN A 29 -15.29 14.43 -10.59
C GLN A 29 -15.08 13.27 -9.58
N TYR A 30 -13.82 13.01 -9.18
CA TYR A 30 -13.45 11.97 -8.24
C TYR A 30 -13.10 12.51 -6.85
N GLY A 31 -13.20 13.82 -6.62
CA GLY A 31 -12.82 14.45 -5.35
C GLY A 31 -13.56 13.86 -4.14
N ASN A 32 -14.83 13.47 -4.32
CA ASN A 32 -15.66 12.85 -3.27
C ASN A 32 -15.23 11.43 -2.89
N LEU A 33 -14.26 10.83 -3.58
CA LEU A 33 -13.76 9.47 -3.28
C LEU A 33 -12.57 9.51 -2.32
N VAL A 34 -12.11 10.70 -1.96
CA VAL A 34 -10.96 10.94 -1.09
C VAL A 34 -11.43 11.58 0.20
N HIS A 35 -11.15 10.89 1.29
CA HIS A 35 -11.50 11.27 2.65
C HIS A 35 -10.26 11.23 3.54
N GLY A 36 -10.40 11.68 4.79
CA GLY A 36 -9.29 11.69 5.74
C GLY A 36 -8.69 10.31 6.02
N ASP A 37 -9.47 9.26 5.86
CA ASP A 37 -9.06 7.86 6.05
C ASP A 37 -8.71 7.12 4.74
N SER A 38 -8.66 7.82 3.60
CA SER A 38 -8.19 7.23 2.35
C SER A 38 -6.72 6.83 2.43
N LYS A 39 -6.36 5.72 1.77
CA LYS A 39 -4.99 5.20 1.75
C LYS A 39 -4.44 5.22 0.33
N PHE A 40 -3.15 5.49 0.22
CA PHE A 40 -2.45 5.60 -1.04
C PHE A 40 -1.36 4.55 -1.10
N VAL A 41 -1.37 3.73 -2.14
CA VAL A 41 -0.54 2.53 -2.24
C VAL A 41 0.26 2.59 -3.53
N VAL A 42 1.56 2.32 -3.45
CA VAL A 42 2.38 2.14 -4.65
C VAL A 42 1.85 0.95 -5.45
N ASN A 43 1.51 1.19 -6.71
CA ASN A 43 1.12 0.17 -7.66
C ASN A 43 2.35 -0.23 -8.49
N SER A 44 3.31 -0.88 -7.85
CA SER A 44 4.49 -1.48 -8.50
C SER A 44 4.29 -2.97 -8.53
N ARG A 45 4.06 -3.55 -9.72
CA ARG A 45 3.93 -5.00 -9.91
C ARG A 45 5.24 -5.66 -10.35
N VAL A 46 6.36 -5.27 -9.74
CA VAL A 46 7.56 -6.11 -9.69
C VAL A 46 7.52 -6.90 -8.38
N ASP A 47 6.44 -7.65 -8.18
CA ASP A 47 6.38 -8.70 -7.18
C ASP A 47 5.98 -9.96 -7.94
N VAL A 48 6.90 -10.44 -8.76
CA VAL A 48 6.75 -11.69 -9.50
C VAL A 48 6.88 -12.80 -8.46
N LYS A 49 5.78 -13.18 -7.82
CA LYS A 49 5.70 -14.44 -7.07
C LYS A 49 5.70 -15.58 -8.09
N VAL A 50 6.90 -16.05 -8.46
CA VAL A 50 7.07 -17.26 -9.27
C VAL A 50 6.65 -18.47 -8.43
N GLY A 51 5.42 -18.94 -8.62
CA GLY A 51 4.95 -20.24 -8.13
C GLY A 51 5.12 -21.33 -9.19
N LEU A 52 5.06 -22.60 -8.78
CA LEU A 52 5.25 -23.77 -9.65
C LEU A 52 4.13 -23.96 -10.70
N ASP A 53 3.02 -23.21 -10.61
CA ASP A 53 1.80 -23.40 -11.41
C ASP A 53 1.63 -22.40 -12.58
N GLY A 54 2.66 -21.62 -12.88
CA GLY A 54 2.68 -20.72 -14.05
C GLY A 54 2.14 -19.31 -13.79
N VAL A 55 2.25 -18.46 -14.81
CA VAL A 55 1.97 -17.01 -14.74
C VAL A 55 0.56 -16.72 -15.24
N GLU A 56 -0.31 -16.21 -14.38
CA GLU A 56 -1.65 -15.73 -14.76
C GLU A 56 -1.57 -14.29 -15.29
N PHE A 57 -1.80 -14.11 -16.60
CA PHE A 57 -1.79 -12.80 -17.25
C PHE A 57 -3.20 -12.20 -17.30
N LEU A 58 -3.56 -11.42 -16.27
CA LEU A 58 -4.81 -10.65 -16.25
C LEU A 58 -4.69 -9.38 -17.11
N GLY A 59 -5.00 -9.52 -18.41
CA GLY A 59 -5.81 -8.63 -19.25
C GLY A 59 -5.71 -7.08 -19.26
N ALA A 60 -4.76 -6.41 -18.62
CA ALA A 60 -4.58 -4.95 -18.77
C ALA A 60 -3.60 -4.62 -19.92
N SER A 61 -3.71 -3.44 -20.55
CA SER A 61 -2.89 -3.07 -21.71
C SER A 61 -1.43 -2.80 -21.30
N ALA A 62 -0.46 -3.22 -22.11
CA ALA A 62 0.97 -3.15 -21.77
C ALA A 62 1.47 -1.74 -21.34
N SER A 63 0.82 -0.66 -21.79
CA SER A 63 1.16 0.73 -21.42
C SER A 63 0.78 1.09 -19.97
N GLU A 64 -0.25 0.46 -19.41
CA GLU A 64 -0.66 0.63 -18.01
C GLU A 64 0.30 -0.12 -17.06
N TRP A 65 1.07 -1.07 -17.59
CA TRP A 65 2.01 -1.92 -16.84
C TRP A 65 3.37 -1.25 -16.64
N VAL A 66 3.83 -0.45 -17.60
CA VAL A 66 5.20 0.14 -17.60
C VAL A 66 5.31 1.36 -16.68
N ASN A 67 4.24 2.12 -16.49
CA ASN A 67 4.31 3.42 -15.82
C ASN A 67 4.16 3.36 -14.28
N GLY A 68 3.85 2.19 -13.72
CA GLY A 68 3.54 2.07 -12.29
C GLY A 68 2.40 3.00 -11.87
N GLY A 69 2.37 3.42 -10.61
CA GLY A 69 1.49 4.52 -10.17
C GLY A 69 1.10 4.45 -8.71
N ILE A 70 0.09 5.25 -8.35
CA ILE A 70 -0.50 5.26 -7.00
C ILE A 70 -1.94 4.75 -7.11
N ARG A 71 -2.25 3.69 -6.38
CA ARG A 71 -3.60 3.17 -6.17
C ARG A 71 -4.22 3.85 -4.96
N ILE A 72 -5.46 4.29 -5.10
CA ILE A 72 -6.25 4.84 -3.99
C ILE A 72 -7.11 3.73 -3.42
N LEU A 73 -7.06 3.53 -2.11
CA LEU A 73 -8.09 2.81 -1.35
C LEU A 73 -9.04 3.88 -0.80
N PRO A 74 -10.28 3.93 -1.30
CA PRO A 74 -11.21 4.98 -0.93
C PRO A 74 -11.56 4.85 0.55
N GLY A 75 -11.59 5.98 1.23
CA GLY A 75 -12.06 6.10 2.60
C GLY A 75 -13.57 6.28 2.67
N SER A 76 -14.10 6.48 3.86
CA SER A 76 -15.53 6.82 4.07
C SER A 76 -15.75 7.96 5.07
N LYS A 77 -14.71 8.46 5.74
CA LYS A 77 -14.87 9.44 6.81
C LYS A 77 -13.67 10.35 7.01
N GLY A 78 -13.93 11.46 7.70
CA GLY A 78 -12.91 12.44 8.06
C GLY A 78 -12.66 13.46 6.95
N ALA A 79 -12.26 14.67 7.37
CA ALA A 79 -11.92 15.75 6.47
C ALA A 79 -10.66 15.42 5.65
N LEU A 80 -10.56 16.01 4.46
CA LEU A 80 -9.36 15.95 3.62
C LEU A 80 -8.14 16.42 4.42
N ARG A 81 -7.03 15.71 4.25
CA ARG A 81 -5.75 16.01 4.91
C ARG A 81 -4.83 16.72 3.94
N GLU A 82 -3.95 17.56 4.47
CA GLU A 82 -2.90 18.21 3.67
C GLU A 82 -1.85 17.22 3.16
N SER A 83 -1.66 16.11 3.86
CA SER A 83 -0.74 15.05 3.48
C SER A 83 -1.24 13.67 3.88
N TYR A 84 -0.87 12.69 3.06
CA TYR A 84 -1.18 11.28 3.27
C TYR A 84 0.10 10.45 3.14
N PRO A 85 0.26 9.40 3.95
CA PRO A 85 1.34 8.45 3.73
C PRO A 85 1.14 7.69 2.42
N LEU A 86 2.26 7.37 1.77
CA LEU A 86 2.30 6.46 0.64
C LEU A 86 2.81 5.09 1.13
N PHE A 87 1.93 4.09 1.12
CA PHE A 87 2.24 2.73 1.52
C PHE A 87 2.96 1.97 0.39
N ALA A 88 3.95 1.16 0.75
CA ALA A 88 4.75 0.41 -0.21
C ALA A 88 3.93 -0.62 -1.00
N ASN A 89 2.91 -1.22 -0.38
CA ASN A 89 2.01 -2.18 -0.99
C ASN A 89 0.66 -2.26 -0.23
N LEU A 90 -0.24 -3.12 -0.71
CA LEU A 90 -1.59 -3.26 -0.16
C LEU A 90 -1.58 -3.77 1.28
N ASP A 91 -0.74 -4.76 1.58
CA ASP A 91 -0.65 -5.37 2.91
C ASP A 91 -0.24 -4.34 3.97
N LYS A 92 0.79 -3.53 3.66
CA LYS A 92 1.23 -2.41 4.50
C LYS A 92 0.15 -1.36 4.71
N ALA A 93 -0.65 -1.07 3.68
CA ALA A 93 -1.78 -0.18 3.82
C ALA A 93 -2.85 -0.75 4.75
N ILE A 94 -3.16 -2.05 4.67
CA ILE A 94 -4.13 -2.72 5.57
C ILE A 94 -3.63 -2.66 7.02
N GLU A 95 -2.35 -2.96 7.25
CA GLU A 95 -1.70 -2.92 8.56
C GLU A 95 -1.49 -1.51 9.13
N ASN A 96 -1.69 -0.47 8.31
CA ASN A 96 -1.28 0.91 8.60
C ASN A 96 0.22 1.03 8.98
N SER A 97 1.07 0.18 8.39
CA SER A 97 2.52 0.22 8.62
C SER A 97 3.24 0.92 7.47
N LEU A 98 4.09 1.88 7.79
CA LEU A 98 4.94 2.59 6.82
C LEU A 98 6.33 1.97 6.67
N GLY A 99 6.68 1.02 7.53
CA GLY A 99 7.98 0.36 7.54
C GLY A 99 7.91 -1.09 7.07
N ASP A 100 9.06 -1.65 6.72
CA ASP A 100 9.18 -3.06 6.35
C ASP A 100 8.90 -3.99 7.53
N LEU A 101 9.12 -3.52 8.75
CA LEU A 101 8.82 -4.25 9.97
C LEU A 101 7.31 -4.18 10.28
N PRO A 102 6.67 -5.30 10.66
CA PRO A 102 5.31 -5.28 11.19
C PRO A 102 5.28 -4.47 12.49
N THR A 103 4.17 -3.76 12.73
CA THR A 103 3.99 -3.03 13.99
C THR A 103 3.83 -4.05 15.12
N THR A 104 4.76 -4.07 16.07
CA THR A 104 4.66 -4.92 17.26
C THR A 104 3.37 -4.57 18.02
N THR A 105 2.39 -5.48 17.98
CA THR A 105 1.10 -5.27 18.66
C THR A 105 1.15 -5.72 20.11
N LEU A 106 1.99 -6.72 20.42
CA LEU A 106 2.15 -7.30 21.75
C LEU A 106 3.58 -7.81 21.91
N THR A 107 4.14 -7.68 23.12
CA THR A 107 5.42 -8.29 23.51
C THR A 107 5.14 -9.50 24.40
N LEU A 108 5.70 -10.65 24.04
CA LEU A 108 5.61 -11.89 24.80
C LEU A 108 6.97 -12.21 25.44
N SER A 109 6.95 -12.79 26.65
CA SER A 109 8.15 -13.22 27.37
C SER A 109 8.02 -14.69 27.74
N ALA A 110 9.14 -15.42 27.76
CA ALA A 110 9.22 -16.81 28.19
C ALA A 110 10.43 -17.02 29.11
N GLU A 111 10.29 -17.89 30.12
CA GLU A 111 11.36 -18.20 31.09
C GLU A 111 12.45 -19.12 30.48
N THR A 112 12.09 -19.86 29.43
CA THR A 112 12.99 -20.76 28.69
C THR A 112 12.89 -20.46 27.20
N LEU A 113 13.95 -20.70 26.45
CA LEU A 113 14.03 -20.39 25.02
C LEU A 113 13.09 -21.32 24.22
N PRO A 114 11.99 -20.81 23.65
CA PRO A 114 11.09 -21.62 22.83
C PRO A 114 11.61 -21.77 21.40
N ASP A 115 11.16 -22.82 20.69
CA ASP A 115 11.45 -23.04 19.26
C ASP A 115 10.54 -22.18 18.36
N VAL A 116 10.60 -20.86 18.56
CA VAL A 116 9.91 -19.86 17.71
C VAL A 116 10.87 -18.73 17.36
N GLN A 117 10.76 -18.22 16.13
CA GLN A 117 11.70 -17.25 15.57
C GLN A 117 10.94 -16.12 14.84
N ALA A 118 11.67 -15.10 14.38
CA ALA A 118 11.10 -14.08 13.52
C ALA A 118 10.44 -14.72 12.29
N GLY A 119 9.16 -14.41 12.06
CA GLY A 119 8.35 -14.97 10.98
C GLY A 119 7.55 -16.24 11.36
N SER A 120 7.67 -16.77 12.58
CA SER A 120 6.78 -17.83 13.06
C SER A 120 5.30 -17.39 13.05
N VAL A 121 4.41 -18.28 12.64
CA VAL A 121 2.96 -18.01 12.51
C VAL A 121 2.29 -17.99 13.89
N VAL A 122 1.42 -17.01 14.13
CA VAL A 122 0.53 -16.97 15.30
C VAL A 122 -0.81 -17.60 14.90
N LEU A 123 -1.20 -18.68 15.58
CA LEU A 123 -2.44 -19.40 15.29
C LEU A 123 -3.51 -19.08 16.35
N TYR A 124 -4.74 -18.86 15.90
CA TYR A 124 -5.92 -18.83 16.76
C TYR A 124 -6.95 -19.83 16.21
N ARG A 125 -7.35 -20.78 17.04
CA ARG A 125 -8.36 -21.79 16.70
C ARG A 125 -9.77 -21.23 16.91
N LYS A 126 -10.73 -21.71 16.10
CA LYS A 126 -12.16 -21.56 16.36
C LYS A 126 -12.63 -22.53 17.43
#